data_AF-A0A8S9ZBK7-F1
#
_entry.id   AF-A0A8S9ZBK7-F1
#
_cell.length_a   1.000
_cell.length_b   1.000
_cell.length_c   1.000
_cell.angle_alpha   90.00
_cell.angle_beta   90.00
_cell.angle_gamma   90.00
#
_symmetry.space_group_name_H-M   'P 1'
#
loop_
_entity.id
_entity.type
_entity.pdbx_description
1 polymer ?
#
loop_
_entity_poly.entity_id
_entity_poly.type
_entity_poly.pdbx_seq_one_letter_code
_entity_poly.pdbx_strand_id
1 'polypeptide(L)'
;PKRIHSDRGKEFLNSILENITQILKSEENNSVRMGLGFKTPYIVFAINATPSETTGFSPYTLMFGRTVNFPTDENIELGVDPRYTVDEETYLQAFRENLENIFG
;
A
#
# COMPACT_ATOMS: atom_id res chain seq x y z
N PRO A 1 13.71 -9.02 -2.09
CA PRO A 1 14.64 -7.88 -1.88
C PRO A 1 16.02 -8.34 -1.36
N LYS A 2 17.12 -8.05 -2.08
CA LYS A 2 18.48 -8.48 -1.71
C LYS A 2 19.17 -7.56 -0.68
N ARG A 3 18.70 -6.33 -0.46
CA ARG A 3 19.12 -5.45 0.65
C ARG A 3 18.00 -4.49 1.03
N ILE A 4 17.81 -4.26 2.32
CA ILE A 4 17.05 -3.15 2.88
C ILE A 4 18.10 -2.29 3.60
N HIS A 5 18.47 -1.16 3.02
CA HIS A 5 19.27 -0.16 3.72
C HIS A 5 18.32 0.84 4.37
N SER A 6 18.08 0.64 5.66
CA SER A 6 17.49 1.63 6.53
C SER A 6 18.24 1.52 7.86
N ASP A 7 18.73 2.64 8.36
CA ASP A 7 19.55 2.71 9.58
C ASP A 7 18.80 2.20 10.82
N ARG A 8 17.47 2.06 10.70
CA ARG A 8 16.56 1.48 11.71
C ARG A 8 15.54 0.53 11.10
N GLY A 9 15.81 -0.09 9.95
CA GLY A 9 14.76 -0.64 9.06
C GLY A 9 13.69 -1.52 9.70
N LYS A 10 14.06 -2.39 10.65
CA LYS A 10 13.09 -3.22 11.38
C LYS A 10 12.38 -2.43 12.49
N GLU A 11 13.10 -1.53 13.16
CA GLU A 11 12.61 -0.73 14.28
C GLU A 11 11.63 0.34 13.82
N PHE A 12 11.87 0.96 12.66
CA PHE A 12 10.97 1.92 12.04
C PHE A 12 9.65 1.27 11.61
N LEU A 13 9.71 0.12 10.93
CA LEU A 13 8.50 -0.60 10.57
C LEU A 13 7.73 -1.07 11.81
N ASN A 14 8.45 -1.55 12.83
CA ASN A 14 7.81 -1.93 14.09
C ASN A 14 7.12 -0.75 14.78
N SER A 15 7.75 0.43 14.84
CA SER A 15 7.15 1.60 15.50
C SER A 15 5.94 2.14 14.76
N ILE A 16 5.95 2.15 13.42
CA ILE A 16 4.78 2.54 12.61
C ILE A 16 3.63 1.55 12.80
N LEU A 17 3.92 0.24 12.78
CA LEU A 17 2.92 -0.79 13.05
C LEU A 17 2.36 -0.67 14.47
N GLU A 18 3.20 -0.40 15.47
CA GLU A 18 2.79 -0.16 16.85
C GLU A 18 1.87 1.07 16.95
N ASN A 19 2.23 2.20 16.32
CA ASN A 19 1.42 3.41 16.33
C ASN A 19 0.05 3.19 15.67
N ILE A 20 0.02 2.55 14.49
CA ILE A 20 -1.24 2.26 13.78
C ILE A 20 -2.10 1.28 14.58
N THR A 21 -1.50 0.25 15.19
CA THR A 21 -2.26 -0.68 16.04
C THR A 21 -2.78 -0.01 17.32
N GLN A 22 -2.09 0.97 17.89
CA GLN A 22 -2.58 1.76 19.01
C GLN A 22 -3.79 2.63 18.61
N ILE A 23 -3.72 3.30 17.47
CA ILE A 23 -4.84 4.08 16.92
C ILE A 23 -6.06 3.16 16.71
N LEU A 24 -5.88 2.02 16.04
CA LEU A 24 -6.94 1.05 15.78
C LEU A 24 -7.47 0.32 17.02
N LYS A 25 -6.75 0.35 18.15
CA LYS A 25 -7.22 -0.13 19.46
C LYS A 25 -8.04 0.93 20.19
N SER A 26 -7.75 2.22 19.98
CA SER A 26 -8.51 3.31 20.61
C SER A 26 -9.95 3.45 20.09
N GLU A 27 -10.21 2.94 18.87
CA GLU A 27 -11.55 2.83 18.29
C GLU A 27 -12.33 1.57 18.74
N GLU A 28 -11.69 0.67 19.50
CA GLU A 28 -12.27 -0.60 19.99
C GLU A 28 -13.05 -0.41 21.30
N ASN A 29 -13.90 0.61 21.40
CA ASN A 29 -14.88 0.71 22.49
C ASN A 29 -16.28 0.19 22.12
N ASN A 30 -16.50 -0.36 20.91
CA ASN A 30 -17.83 -0.90 20.58
C ASN A 30 -17.96 -2.11 19.65
N SER A 31 -16.89 -2.75 19.15
CA SER A 31 -17.10 -3.91 18.27
C SER A 31 -15.98 -4.95 18.35
N VAL A 32 -16.32 -6.08 18.99
CA VAL A 32 -15.84 -7.45 18.74
C VAL A 32 -14.35 -7.62 18.44
N ARG A 33 -13.63 -8.09 19.46
CA ARG A 33 -12.34 -8.80 19.44
C ARG A 33 -11.94 -9.35 18.05
N MET A 34 -11.34 -8.52 17.21
CA MET A 34 -10.70 -8.94 15.98
C MET A 34 -9.20 -9.00 16.25
N GLY A 35 -8.66 -10.21 16.42
CA GLY A 35 -7.24 -10.43 16.72
C GLY A 35 -6.33 -9.77 15.66
N LEU A 36 -5.10 -9.40 16.06
CA LEU A 36 -4.15 -8.67 15.21
C LEU A 36 -3.99 -9.26 13.79
N GLY A 37 -4.04 -10.59 13.64
CA GLY A 37 -3.92 -11.26 12.35
C GLY A 37 -4.96 -10.84 11.30
N PHE A 38 -6.17 -10.47 11.71
CA PHE A 38 -7.21 -9.97 10.79
C PHE A 38 -7.01 -8.50 10.42
N LYS A 39 -6.35 -7.70 11.28
CA LYS A 39 -6.06 -6.27 11.03
C LYS A 39 -4.79 -6.06 10.19
N THR A 40 -3.84 -6.99 10.21
CA THR A 40 -2.58 -6.93 9.45
C THR A 40 -2.73 -6.54 7.97
N PRO A 41 -3.59 -7.19 7.16
CA PRO A 41 -3.71 -6.83 5.74
C PRO A 41 -4.17 -5.37 5.53
N TYR A 42 -5.07 -4.87 6.38
CA TYR A 42 -5.53 -3.48 6.33
C TYR A 42 -4.43 -2.48 6.67
N ILE A 43 -3.62 -2.80 7.68
CA ILE A 43 -2.49 -1.95 8.09
C ILE A 43 -1.42 -1.92 6.99
N VAL A 44 -1.07 -3.07 6.43
CA VAL A 44 -0.12 -3.16 5.32
C VAL A 44 -0.62 -2.38 4.11
N PHE A 45 -1.92 -2.49 3.80
CA PHE A 45 -2.54 -1.72 2.74
C PHE A 45 -2.43 -0.21 3.00
N ALA A 46 -2.80 0.25 4.20
CA ALA A 46 -2.72 1.67 4.57
C ALA A 46 -1.28 2.21 4.46
N ILE A 47 -0.29 1.46 4.95
CA ILE A 47 1.13 1.84 4.84
C ILE A 47 1.57 1.95 3.38
N ASN A 48 1.20 0.98 2.54
CA ASN A 48 1.57 1.01 1.12
C ASN A 48 0.83 2.09 0.32
N ALA A 49 -0.37 2.48 0.76
CA ALA A 49 -1.20 3.46 0.08
C ALA A 49 -0.92 4.91 0.51
N THR A 50 -0.33 5.12 1.69
CA THR A 50 -0.07 6.47 2.22
C THR A 50 1.23 7.06 1.65
N PRO A 51 1.21 8.28 1.09
CA PRO A 51 2.42 8.97 0.65
C PRO A 51 3.42 9.24 1.78
N SER A 52 4.71 9.12 1.48
CA SER A 52 5.76 9.58 2.40
C SER A 52 5.91 11.10 2.32
N GLU A 53 6.09 11.77 3.45
CA GLU A 53 6.35 13.22 3.49
C GLU A 53 7.62 13.63 2.75
N THR A 54 8.63 12.75 2.69
CA THR A 54 9.92 13.04 2.04
C THR A 54 9.82 13.04 0.52
N THR A 55 9.05 12.10 -0.04
CA THR A 55 8.95 11.93 -1.49
C THR A 55 7.66 12.50 -2.08
N GLY A 56 6.60 12.64 -1.28
CA GLY A 56 5.25 12.96 -1.75
C GLY A 56 4.52 11.78 -2.40
N PHE A 57 5.14 10.59 -2.47
CA PHE A 57 4.60 9.42 -3.16
C PHE A 57 4.47 8.22 -2.21
N SER A 58 3.44 7.40 -2.42
CA SER A 58 3.26 6.16 -1.65
C SER A 58 4.18 5.06 -2.19
N PRO A 59 4.58 4.09 -1.35
CA PRO A 59 5.31 2.91 -1.82
C PRO A 59 4.61 2.20 -2.98
N TYR A 60 3.28 2.14 -2.97
CA TYR A 60 2.51 1.54 -4.05
C TYR A 60 2.69 2.29 -5.37
N THR A 61 2.60 3.62 -5.37
CA THR A 61 2.83 4.43 -6.58
C THR A 61 4.23 4.22 -7.12
N LEU A 62 5.25 4.13 -6.27
CA LEU A 62 6.63 3.89 -6.70
C LEU A 62 6.85 2.48 -7.27
N MET A 63 6.13 1.47 -6.78
CA MET A 63 6.27 0.08 -7.23
C MET A 63 5.45 -0.25 -8.48
N PHE A 64 4.29 0.38 -8.62
CA PHE A 64 3.30 0.03 -9.67
C PHE A 64 3.02 1.17 -10.65
N GLY A 65 3.58 2.35 -10.42
CA GLY A 65 3.41 3.51 -11.29
C GLY A 65 1.98 4.02 -11.31
N ARG A 66 1.13 3.65 -10.36
CA ARG A 66 -0.29 4.03 -10.34
C ARG A 66 -0.77 4.25 -8.92
N THR A 67 -1.85 4.99 -8.75
CA THR A 67 -2.49 5.18 -7.44
C THR A 67 -3.18 3.89 -6.97
N VAL A 68 -3.29 3.75 -5.65
CA VAL A 68 -4.06 2.66 -5.06
C VAL A 68 -5.54 2.86 -5.36
N ASN A 69 -6.22 1.77 -5.71
CA ASN A 69 -7.67 1.74 -5.83
C ASN A 69 -8.29 1.49 -4.45
N PHE A 70 -9.00 2.46 -3.88
CA PHE A 70 -9.68 2.31 -2.60
C PHE A 70 -11.09 1.74 -2.79
N PRO A 71 -11.57 0.83 -1.92
CA PRO A 71 -12.93 0.25 -2.05
C PRO A 71 -14.07 1.26 -2.14
N THR A 72 -13.84 2.51 -1.70
CA THR A 72 -14.78 3.63 -1.72
C THR A 72 -14.70 4.49 -2.97
N ASP A 73 -13.70 4.28 -3.84
CA ASP A 73 -13.53 5.08 -5.05
C ASP A 73 -14.68 4.78 -6.02
N GLU A 74 -15.53 5.78 -6.23
CA GLU A 74 -16.73 5.71 -7.08
C GLU A 74 -16.41 5.35 -8.54
N ASN A 75 -15.14 5.47 -8.95
CA ASN A 75 -14.65 5.23 -10.31
C ASN A 75 -13.87 3.92 -10.47
N ILE A 76 -13.90 2.99 -9.51
CA ILE A 76 -13.34 1.66 -9.74
C ILE A 76 -14.32 0.87 -10.59
N GLU A 77 -14.17 1.01 -11.90
CA GLU A 77 -14.51 -0.08 -12.79
C GLU A 77 -13.61 -1.25 -12.39
N LEU A 78 -14.15 -2.24 -11.68
CA LEU A 78 -13.53 -3.56 -11.47
C LEU A 78 -13.42 -4.32 -12.83
N GLY A 79 -13.08 -3.61 -13.91
CA GLY A 79 -12.99 -4.12 -15.27
C GLY A 79 -11.79 -5.04 -15.49
N VAL A 80 -10.90 -5.14 -14.51
CA VAL A 80 -9.82 -6.12 -14.50
C VAL A 80 -10.23 -7.27 -13.58
N ASP A 81 -10.66 -8.38 -14.19
CA ASP A 81 -10.91 -9.60 -13.42
C ASP A 81 -9.58 -10.01 -12.75
N PRO A 82 -9.54 -10.15 -11.42
CA PRO A 82 -8.33 -10.42 -10.65
C PRO A 82 -7.68 -11.78 -10.97
N ARG A 83 -8.31 -12.61 -11.83
CA ARG A 83 -7.76 -13.86 -12.36
C ARG A 83 -6.87 -13.67 -13.59
N TYR A 84 -6.87 -12.50 -14.22
CA TYR A 84 -6.03 -12.23 -15.37
C TYR A 84 -4.68 -11.68 -14.93
N THR A 85 -3.63 -12.43 -15.20
CA THR A 85 -2.25 -11.94 -15.14
C THR A 85 -1.90 -11.33 -16.49
N VAL A 86 -1.44 -10.08 -16.48
CA VAL A 86 -0.82 -9.45 -17.65
C VAL A 86 0.55 -10.12 -17.86
N ASP A 87 0.94 -10.35 -19.11
CA ASP A 87 2.29 -10.81 -19.43
C ASP A 87 3.36 -9.78 -19.00
N GLU A 88 4.59 -10.25 -18.79
CA GLU A 88 5.66 -9.42 -18.24
C GLU A 88 5.98 -8.21 -19.13
N GLU A 89 6.01 -8.39 -20.46
CA GLU A 89 6.31 -7.31 -21.40
C GLU A 89 5.25 -6.22 -21.37
N THR A 90 3.97 -6.61 -21.42
CA THR A 90 2.85 -5.67 -21.35
C THR A 90 2.80 -4.97 -19.99
N TYR A 91 3.10 -5.66 -18.88
CA TYR A 91 3.20 -5.02 -17.57
C TYR A 91 4.32 -3.97 -17.53
N LEU A 92 5.51 -4.31 -18.03
CA LEU A 92 6.65 -3.39 -18.04
C LEU A 92 6.40 -2.17 -18.93
N GLN A 93 5.73 -2.35 -20.06
CA GLN A 93 5.33 -1.25 -20.93
C GLN A 93 4.34 -0.32 -20.22
N ALA A 94 3.24 -0.87 -19.69
CA ALA A 94 2.25 -0.08 -18.96
C ALA A 94 2.86 0.61 -17.73
N PHE A 95 3.76 -0.06 -17.01
CA PHE A 95 4.46 0.52 -15.87
C PHE A 95 5.30 1.73 -16.29
N ARG A 96 6.06 1.64 -17.39
CA ARG A 96 6.85 2.77 -17.92
C ARG A 96 5.97 3.95 -18.31
N GLU A 97 4.93 3.69 -19.08
CA GLU A 97 3.98 4.72 -19.51
C GLU A 97 3.34 5.42 -18.31
N ASN A 98 2.95 4.66 -17.28
CA ASN A 98 2.37 5.25 -16.08
C ASN A 98 3.39 6.06 -15.26
N LEU A 99 4.65 5.61 -15.16
CA LEU A 99 5.69 6.40 -14.51
C LEU A 99 5.97 7.71 -15.26
N GLU A 100 6.02 7.68 -16.59
CA GLU A 100 6.17 8.89 -17.41
C GLU A 100 5.00 9.86 -17.18
N ASN A 101 3.76 9.36 -17.07
CA ASN A 101 2.60 10.21 -16.79
C ASN A 101 2.62 10.83 -15.38
N ILE A 102 3.26 10.18 -14.40
CA ILE A 102 3.30 10.65 -13.00
C ILE A 102 4.47 11.58 -12.73
N PHE A 103 5.64 11.29 -13.32
CA PHE A 103 6.91 11.95 -13.01
C PHE A 103 7.51 12.77 -14.16
N GLY A 104 7.01 12.59 -15.39
CA GLY A 104 7.44 13.34 -16.58
C GLY A 104 6.71 14.66 -16.71
#